data_AF-A0A7V4LFS2-F1
#
_entry.id   AF-A0A7V4LFS2-F1
#
_cell.length_a   1.000
_cell.length_b   1.000
_cell.length_c   1.000
_cell.angle_alpha   90.00
_cell.angle_beta   90.00
_cell.angle_gamma   90.00
#
_symmetry.space_group_name_H-M   'P 1'
#
loop_
_entity.id
_entity.type
_entity.pdbx_description
1 polymer ?
#
loop_
_entity_poly.entity_id
_entity_poly.type
_entity_poly.pdbx_seq_one_letter_code
_entity_poly.pdbx_strand_id
1 'polypeptide(L)'
;MRKTLFLVPLALAAAAAGCDDDSSTGGCIDLCLEAQAGHCTTITGDCSAFCHALDGIQGPSGCADERTAYQGCLNSGGGACAGSCGGQENALTSCVALYCLANPTNADCVVLENSF
;
A
#
# COMPACT_ATOMS: atom_id res chain seq x y z
N MET A 1 -41.18 21.52 -10.82
CA MET A 1 -40.08 21.77 -11.79
C MET A 1 -38.83 22.19 -11.02
N ARG A 2 -37.66 21.63 -11.39
CA ARG A 2 -36.27 21.95 -10.99
C ARG A 2 -35.96 21.77 -9.49
N LYS A 3 -35.34 20.68 -9.01
CA LYS A 3 -34.00 20.09 -9.29
C LYS A 3 -32.88 21.11 -9.08
N THR A 4 -32.45 21.26 -7.84
CA THR A 4 -31.26 22.04 -7.45
C THR A 4 -30.16 21.05 -7.05
N LEU A 5 -29.40 20.62 -8.05
CA LEU A 5 -28.02 20.15 -7.93
C LEU A 5 -27.13 21.38 -7.67
N PHE A 6 -26.10 21.27 -6.82
CA PHE A 6 -24.76 21.88 -6.94
C PHE A 6 -24.03 21.58 -5.61
N LEU A 7 -23.26 20.48 -5.53
CA LEU A 7 -21.82 20.36 -5.83
C LEU A 7 -20.93 20.84 -4.66
N VAL A 8 -20.44 19.85 -3.91
CA VAL A 8 -19.39 19.94 -2.88
C VAL A 8 -18.03 20.10 -3.59
N PRO A 9 -17.25 21.16 -3.33
CA PRO A 9 -15.86 21.18 -3.75
C PRO A 9 -15.02 20.44 -2.70
N LEU A 10 -14.71 19.17 -2.97
CA LEU A 10 -13.60 18.47 -2.32
C LEU A 10 -12.30 18.98 -2.99
N ALA A 11 -11.70 20.01 -2.42
CA ALA A 11 -10.38 20.47 -2.84
C ALA A 11 -9.33 19.51 -2.26
N LEU A 12 -8.95 18.51 -3.06
CA LEU A 12 -7.79 17.66 -2.78
C LEU A 12 -6.54 18.43 -3.21
N ALA A 13 -5.84 19.03 -2.25
CA ALA A 13 -4.55 19.65 -2.48
C ALA A 13 -3.52 18.54 -2.73
N ALA A 14 -3.23 18.28 -4.01
CA ALA A 14 -2.08 17.50 -4.43
C ALA A 14 -0.81 18.33 -4.21
N ALA A 15 -0.19 18.17 -3.04
CA ALA A 15 1.19 18.59 -2.85
C ALA A 15 2.08 17.53 -3.52
N ALA A 16 2.61 17.89 -4.69
CA ALA A 16 3.78 17.23 -5.26
C ALA A 16 4.98 17.50 -4.34
N ALA A 17 5.48 16.46 -3.69
CA ALA A 17 6.80 16.42 -3.08
C ALA A 17 7.46 15.11 -3.55
N GLY A 18 8.64 15.24 -4.14
CA GLY A 18 9.25 14.28 -5.03
C GLY A 18 9.56 12.91 -4.43
N CYS A 19 9.42 11.89 -5.26
CA CYS A 19 10.17 10.65 -5.12
C CYS A 19 11.28 10.70 -6.17
N ASP A 20 12.50 10.96 -5.70
CA ASP A 20 13.73 10.64 -6.43
C ASP A 20 13.75 9.13 -6.67
N ASP A 21 14.25 8.78 -7.85
CA ASP A 21 14.46 7.43 -8.37
C ASP A 21 15.34 6.61 -7.40
N ASP A 22 15.15 5.29 -7.40
CA ASP A 22 15.96 4.25 -6.75
C ASP A 22 15.43 3.68 -5.41
N SER A 23 15.24 2.36 -5.38
CA SER A 23 14.90 1.49 -4.25
C SER A 23 13.41 1.23 -3.92
N SER A 24 12.61 0.79 -4.90
CA SER A 24 11.23 0.28 -4.69
C SER A 24 11.10 -0.88 -3.68
N THR A 25 12.19 -1.60 -3.39
CA THR A 25 12.22 -2.66 -2.35
C THR A 25 12.84 -2.18 -1.04
N GLY A 26 13.94 -1.42 -1.08
CA GLY A 26 14.60 -0.90 0.13
C GLY A 26 13.69 0.00 0.96
N GLY A 27 13.03 0.97 0.32
CA GLY A 27 12.06 1.84 0.98
C GLY A 27 10.82 1.08 1.49
N CYS A 28 10.40 0.02 0.80
CA CYS A 28 9.31 -0.84 1.27
C CYS A 28 9.68 -1.56 2.59
N ILE A 29 10.89 -2.12 2.66
CA ILE A 29 11.36 -2.86 3.82
C ILE A 29 11.48 -1.92 5.03
N ASP A 30 12.10 -0.76 4.86
CA ASP A 30 12.26 0.21 5.95
C ASP A 30 10.90 0.70 6.48
N LEU A 31 9.97 1.06 5.60
CA LEU A 31 8.61 1.49 5.98
C LEU A 31 7.83 0.37 6.66
N CYS A 32 7.95 -0.88 6.20
CA CYS A 32 7.30 -2.03 6.82
C CYS A 32 7.85 -2.30 8.22
N LEU A 33 9.18 -2.27 8.39
CA LEU A 33 9.80 -2.48 9.70
C LEU A 33 9.42 -1.38 10.68
N GLU A 34 9.42 -0.13 10.23
CA GLU A 34 8.99 1.00 11.06
C GLU A 34 7.50 0.90 11.43
N ALA A 35 6.64 0.52 10.49
CA ALA A 35 5.22 0.33 10.73
C ALA A 35 4.94 -0.81 11.74
N GLN A 36 5.66 -1.93 11.61
CA GLN A 36 5.59 -3.06 12.54
C GLN A 36 6.08 -2.67 13.94
N ALA A 37 7.22 -1.96 14.02
CA ALA A 37 7.79 -1.49 15.28
C ALA A 37 6.88 -0.49 16.01
N GLY A 38 6.18 0.37 15.24
CA GLY A 38 5.19 1.31 15.78
C GLY A 38 3.78 0.73 15.93
N HIS A 39 3.57 -0.55 15.62
CA HIS A 39 2.27 -1.24 15.69
C HIS A 39 1.14 -0.53 14.93
N CYS A 40 1.47 0.10 13.79
CA CYS A 40 0.52 0.89 13.00
C CYS A 40 0.17 0.27 11.64
N THR A 41 0.60 -0.97 11.41
CA THR A 41 0.20 -1.81 10.26
C THR A 41 -0.36 -3.15 10.74
N THR A 42 -1.23 -3.76 9.93
CA THR A 42 -1.60 -5.17 10.09
C THR A 42 -0.61 -6.13 9.43
N ILE A 43 0.33 -5.63 8.63
CA ILE A 43 1.36 -6.44 7.98
C ILE A 43 2.31 -6.98 9.04
N THR A 44 2.39 -8.29 9.18
CA THR A 44 3.27 -9.00 10.11
C THR A 44 4.22 -9.94 9.39
N GLY A 45 5.23 -10.43 10.11
CA GLY A 45 6.22 -11.36 9.55
C GLY A 45 7.40 -10.65 8.89
N ASP A 46 8.00 -11.30 7.89
CA ASP A 46 9.23 -10.86 7.26
C ASP A 46 8.97 -9.77 6.21
N CYS A 47 9.31 -8.52 6.54
CA CYS A 47 9.16 -7.38 5.65
C CYS A 47 9.92 -7.52 4.32
N SER A 48 11.06 -8.23 4.30
CA SER A 48 11.79 -8.50 3.07
C SER A 48 11.01 -9.46 2.17
N ALA A 49 10.46 -10.54 2.74
CA ALA A 49 9.63 -11.48 2.01
C ALA A 49 8.35 -10.81 1.49
N PHE A 50 7.67 -10.03 2.33
CA PHE A 50 6.48 -9.27 1.93
C PHE A 50 6.79 -8.33 0.76
N CYS A 51 7.82 -7.49 0.88
CA CYS A 51 8.15 -6.52 -0.15
C CYS A 51 8.61 -7.17 -1.46
N HIS A 52 9.35 -8.28 -1.40
CA HIS A 52 9.71 -9.04 -2.61
C HIS A 52 8.50 -9.68 -3.28
N ALA A 53 7.61 -10.31 -2.50
CA ALA A 53 6.40 -10.91 -3.04
C ALA A 53 5.48 -9.84 -3.67
N LEU A 54 5.37 -8.68 -3.03
CA LEU A 54 4.58 -7.57 -3.55
C LEU A 54 5.16 -6.99 -4.85
N ASP A 55 6.49 -6.90 -4.96
CA ASP A 55 7.18 -6.50 -6.19
C ASP A 55 6.97 -7.51 -7.32
N GLY A 56 7.04 -8.82 -7.00
CA GLY A 56 6.81 -9.92 -7.93
C GLY A 56 5.42 -9.92 -8.56
N ILE A 57 4.39 -9.51 -7.81
CA ILE A 57 3.02 -9.49 -8.32
C ILE A 57 2.54 -8.11 -8.80
N GLN A 58 3.26 -7.02 -8.56
CA GLN A 58 2.75 -5.65 -8.79
C GLN A 58 2.24 -5.42 -10.23
N GLY A 59 2.97 -5.97 -11.21
CA GLY A 59 2.68 -5.82 -12.63
C GLY A 59 1.46 -6.64 -13.04
N PRO A 60 1.46 -7.97 -12.82
CA PRO A 60 0.33 -8.81 -13.20
C PRO A 60 -0.92 -8.62 -12.34
N SER A 61 -0.79 -8.15 -11.10
CA SER A 61 -1.93 -7.86 -10.20
C SER A 61 -2.61 -6.53 -10.50
N GLY A 62 -1.88 -5.58 -11.10
CA GLY A 62 -2.38 -4.20 -11.27
C GLY A 62 -2.40 -3.40 -9.96
N CYS A 63 -1.90 -3.94 -8.84
CA CYS A 63 -1.96 -3.31 -7.52
C CYS A 63 -0.86 -2.26 -7.27
N ALA A 64 -0.20 -1.79 -8.33
CA ALA A 64 0.91 -0.86 -8.22
C ALA A 64 0.46 0.50 -7.64
N ASP A 65 -0.76 0.94 -7.96
CA ASP A 65 -1.33 2.20 -7.47
C ASP A 65 -1.65 2.11 -5.98
N GLU A 66 -2.28 1.02 -5.53
CA GLU A 66 -2.58 0.77 -4.13
C GLU A 66 -1.31 0.66 -3.29
N ARG A 67 -0.27 0.00 -3.82
CA ARG A 67 1.03 -0.05 -3.13
C ARG A 67 1.61 1.35 -2.99
N THR A 68 1.63 2.11 -4.07
CA THR A 68 2.20 3.47 -4.07
C THR A 68 1.44 4.35 -3.10
N ALA A 69 0.11 4.23 -3.03
CA ALA A 69 -0.72 4.94 -2.08
C ALA A 69 -0.42 4.53 -0.63
N TYR A 70 -0.23 3.24 -0.36
CA TYR A 70 0.11 2.74 0.97
C TYR A 70 1.50 3.20 1.43
N GLN A 71 2.53 3.00 0.60
CA GLN A 71 3.89 3.47 0.89
C GLN A 71 3.95 4.99 1.02
N GLY A 72 3.24 5.73 0.17
CA GLY A 72 3.13 7.18 0.26
C GLY A 72 2.46 7.61 1.57
N CYS A 73 1.47 6.87 2.06
CA CYS A 73 0.86 7.13 3.36
C CYS A 73 1.84 6.89 4.52
N LEU A 74 2.56 5.77 4.53
CA LEU A 74 3.57 5.49 5.55
C LEU A 74 4.69 6.54 5.52
N ASN A 75 5.08 7.01 4.34
CA ASN A 75 6.14 8.01 4.20
C ASN A 75 5.65 9.46 4.46
N SER A 76 4.35 9.68 4.73
CA SER A 76 3.80 11.02 4.90
C SER A 76 4.08 11.60 6.29
N GLY A 77 5.10 12.46 6.38
CA GLY A 77 5.10 13.59 7.32
C GLY A 77 5.49 13.32 8.77
N GLY A 78 6.13 12.19 9.08
CA GLY A 78 6.68 11.94 10.42
C GLY A 78 7.13 10.51 10.72
N GLY A 79 7.18 9.64 9.70
CA GLY A 79 7.42 8.21 9.86
C GLY A 79 6.18 7.36 9.56
N ALA A 80 6.38 6.05 9.47
CA ALA A 80 5.36 5.05 9.06
C ALA A 80 4.06 5.10 9.86
N CYS A 81 4.11 5.63 11.09
CA CYS A 81 2.97 5.72 12.01
C CYS A 81 2.44 7.15 12.23
N ALA A 82 2.89 8.13 11.43
CA ALA A 82 2.44 9.51 11.58
C ALA A 82 0.99 9.74 11.11
N GLY A 83 0.46 8.87 10.24
CA GLY A 83 -0.90 8.92 9.72
C GLY A 83 -1.66 7.60 9.90
N SER A 84 -3.00 7.65 9.80
CA SER A 84 -3.82 6.43 9.74
C SER A 84 -3.83 5.89 8.31
N CYS A 85 -2.98 4.91 8.03
CA CYS A 85 -2.83 4.31 6.70
C CYS A 85 -3.71 3.09 6.45
N GLY A 86 -4.62 2.77 7.38
CA GLY A 86 -5.47 1.58 7.29
C GLY A 86 -6.37 1.55 6.05
N GLY A 87 -6.74 2.70 5.49
CA GLY A 87 -7.52 2.77 4.25
C GLY A 87 -6.72 2.30 3.04
N GLN A 88 -5.49 2.79 2.90
CA GLN A 88 -4.56 2.44 1.84
C GLN A 88 -4.06 1.00 1.99
N GLU A 89 -3.82 0.57 3.24
CA GLU A 89 -3.48 -0.81 3.56
C GLU A 89 -4.60 -1.77 3.13
N ASN A 90 -5.84 -1.49 3.52
CA ASN A 90 -6.98 -2.32 3.16
C ASN A 90 -7.22 -2.34 1.63
N ALA A 91 -6.96 -1.24 0.92
CA ALA A 91 -7.03 -1.20 -0.53
C ALA A 91 -5.97 -2.11 -1.17
N LEU A 92 -4.73 -2.04 -0.68
CA LEU A 92 -3.65 -2.92 -1.12
C LEU A 92 -3.96 -4.38 -0.85
N THR A 93 -4.32 -4.73 0.39
CA THR A 93 -4.71 -6.09 0.78
C THR A 93 -5.85 -6.61 -0.08
N SER A 94 -6.88 -5.80 -0.34
CA SER A 94 -8.02 -6.21 -1.18
C SER A 94 -7.59 -6.46 -2.63
N CYS A 95 -6.73 -5.62 -3.19
CA CYS A 95 -6.22 -5.81 -4.55
C CYS A 95 -5.38 -7.08 -4.67
N VAL A 96 -4.44 -7.28 -3.74
CA VAL A 96 -3.59 -8.47 -3.68
C VAL A 96 -4.43 -9.74 -3.50
N ALA A 97 -5.42 -9.71 -2.59
CA ALA A 97 -6.29 -10.85 -2.34
C ALA A 97 -7.07 -11.28 -3.60
N LEU A 98 -7.55 -10.34 -4.42
CA LEU A 98 -8.21 -10.65 -5.68
C LEU A 98 -7.26 -11.34 -6.67
N TYR A 99 -6.03 -10.85 -6.79
CA TYR A 99 -5.02 -11.48 -7.64
C TYR A 99 -4.65 -12.88 -7.15
N CYS A 100 -4.46 -13.05 -5.84
CA CYS A 100 -4.06 -14.31 -5.24
C CYS A 100 -5.16 -15.37 -5.25
N LEU A 101 -6.42 -14.96 -5.13
CA LEU A 101 -7.57 -15.84 -5.37
C LEU A 101 -7.59 -16.40 -6.80
N ALA A 102 -7.16 -15.59 -7.78
CA ALA A 102 -7.06 -16.01 -9.17
C ALA A 102 -5.77 -16.79 -9.49
N ASN A 103 -4.75 -16.68 -8.64
CA ASN A 103 -3.42 -17.29 -8.83
C ASN A 103 -2.93 -18.06 -7.58
N PRO A 104 -3.69 -19.05 -7.09
CA PRO A 104 -3.45 -19.69 -5.79
C PRO A 104 -2.16 -20.51 -5.72
N THR A 105 -1.55 -20.83 -6.87
CA THR A 105 -0.27 -21.54 -6.94
C THR A 105 0.94 -20.60 -7.02
N ASN A 106 0.72 -19.28 -7.05
CA ASN A 106 1.82 -18.31 -7.04
C ASN A 106 2.46 -18.28 -5.64
N ALA A 107 3.77 -18.52 -5.57
CA ALA A 107 4.51 -18.52 -4.31
C ALA A 107 4.45 -17.16 -3.58
N ASP A 108 4.43 -16.06 -4.34
CA ASP A 108 4.31 -14.71 -3.78
C ASP A 108 2.98 -14.52 -3.07
N CYS A 109 1.91 -15.13 -3.57
CA CYS A 109 0.60 -15.08 -2.93
C CYS A 109 0.57 -15.77 -1.58
N VAL A 110 1.28 -16.89 -1.44
CA VAL A 110 1.41 -17.58 -0.15
C VAL A 110 2.16 -16.69 0.86
N VAL A 111 3.19 -15.98 0.42
CA VAL A 111 3.92 -15.04 1.29
C VAL A 111 3.01 -13.88 1.72
N LEU A 112 2.30 -13.26 0.77
CA LEU A 112 1.43 -12.11 1.04
C LEU A 112 0.24 -12.47 1.92
N GLU A 113 -0.41 -13.62 1.70
CA GLU A 113 -1.50 -14.10 2.55
C GLU A 113 -1.07 -14.39 3.99
N ASN A 114 0.18 -14.80 4.21
CA ASN A 114 0.72 -14.99 5.56
C ASN A 114 1.25 -13.68 6.18
N SER A 115 1.32 -12.61 5.39
CA SER A 115 1.80 -11.30 5.85
C SER A 115 0.68 -10.40 6.34
N PHE A 116 -0.55 -10.55 5.82
CA PHE A 116 -1.75 -9.82 6.29
C PHE A 116 -2.49 -10.58 7.39
#